data_AF-A0A351NEZ8-F1
#
_entry.id   AF-A0A351NEZ8-F1
#
_cell.length_a   1.000
_cell.length_b   1.000
_cell.length_c   1.000
_cell.angle_alpha   90.00
_cell.angle_beta   90.00
_cell.angle_gamma   90.00
#
_symmetry.space_group_name_H-M   'P 1'
#
loop_
_entity.id
_entity.type
_entity.pdbx_description
1 polymer ?
#
loop_
_entity_poly.entity_id
_entity_poly.type
_entity_poly.pdbx_seq_one_letter_code
_entity_poly.pdbx_strand_id
1 'polypeptide(L)'
;LSPTSTPDDLWFIFICGAVAICTMILPGISGSFILLILGKYDYIMKAVTDLNIPVLAAMAFGCVAGILAFSKFLHWLLGKWEKQTMIVLLGFVLGSLIKVWPWYDREVLFQAQLLRGGAAEELNLQIPGAIICCVAGVAMVVVLDILGRRSRKS
;
A
#
# COMPACT_ATOMS: atom_id res chain seq x y z
N LEU A 1 -1.04 -22.84 18.10
CA LEU A 1 -0.92 -23.80 16.99
C LEU A 1 -2.23 -23.76 16.22
N SER A 2 -2.38 -22.82 15.27
CA SER A 2 -3.54 -22.82 14.38
C SER A 2 -3.42 -24.04 13.45
N PRO A 3 -4.40 -24.96 13.43
CA PRO A 3 -4.36 -26.18 12.62
C PRO A 3 -4.77 -25.84 11.18
N THR A 4 -4.03 -24.95 10.54
CA THR A 4 -4.19 -24.69 9.11
C THR A 4 -2.94 -25.24 8.44
N SER A 5 -2.91 -26.56 8.26
CA SER A 5 -1.93 -27.24 7.43
C SER A 5 -2.19 -26.84 5.97
N THR A 6 -1.75 -25.64 5.60
CA THR A 6 -1.74 -25.23 4.20
C THR A 6 -0.63 -26.00 3.48
N PRO A 7 -0.88 -26.51 2.27
CA PRO A 7 0.15 -27.23 1.52
C PRO A 7 1.41 -26.37 1.37
N ASP A 8 2.59 -26.96 1.59
CA ASP A 8 3.89 -26.34 1.32
C ASP A 8 4.35 -26.58 -0.13
N ASP A 9 3.45 -27.09 -0.97
CA ASP A 9 3.72 -27.35 -2.37
C ASP A 9 3.96 -26.05 -3.15
N LEU A 10 4.86 -26.14 -4.13
CA LEU A 10 5.28 -25.00 -4.97
C LEU A 10 4.10 -24.34 -5.71
N TRP A 11 3.08 -25.11 -6.09
CA TRP A 11 1.88 -24.57 -6.74
C TRP A 11 1.07 -23.67 -5.81
N PHE A 12 1.02 -23.99 -4.51
CA PHE A 12 0.31 -23.18 -3.52
C PHE A 12 1.07 -21.89 -3.25
N ILE A 13 2.40 -21.97 -3.10
CA ILE A 13 3.29 -20.81 -2.95
C ILE A 13 3.19 -19.87 -4.16
N PHE A 14 3.13 -20.43 -5.37
CA PHE A 14 2.90 -19.66 -6.59
C PHE A 14 1.60 -18.85 -6.52
N ILE A 15 0.48 -19.48 -6.11
CA ILE A 15 -0.80 -18.78 -5.93
C ILE A 15 -0.72 -17.73 -4.83
N CYS A 16 -0.07 -18.04 -3.70
CA CYS A 16 0.13 -17.07 -2.62
C CYS A 16 0.89 -15.84 -3.12
N GLY A 17 1.98 -16.02 -3.89
CA GLY A 17 2.74 -14.92 -4.48
C GLY A 17 1.89 -14.10 -5.46
N ALA A 18 1.13 -14.77 -6.32
CA ALA A 18 0.23 -14.12 -7.27
C ALA A 18 -0.85 -13.28 -6.57
N VAL A 19 -1.48 -13.79 -5.52
CA VAL A 19 -2.51 -13.04 -4.77
C VAL A 19 -1.87 -11.90 -3.97
N ALA A 20 -0.75 -12.16 -3.30
CA ALA A 20 -0.07 -11.16 -2.47
C ALA A 20 0.37 -9.94 -3.30
N ILE A 21 0.89 -10.14 -4.51
CA ILE A 21 1.29 -9.03 -5.38
C ILE A 21 0.09 -8.26 -5.94
N CYS A 22 -1.01 -8.94 -6.28
CA CYS A 22 -2.25 -8.28 -6.70
C CYS A 22 -2.76 -7.35 -5.61
N THR A 23 -2.67 -7.79 -4.35
CA THR A 23 -3.03 -6.97 -3.19
C THR A 23 -2.11 -5.76 -3.02
N MET A 24 -0.80 -5.90 -3.26
CA MET A 24 0.13 -4.76 -3.19
C MET A 24 -0.15 -3.68 -4.24
N ILE A 25 -0.72 -4.05 -5.39
CA ILE A 25 -1.10 -3.07 -6.43
C ILE A 25 -2.38 -2.33 -6.02
N LEU A 26 -3.25 -2.94 -5.23
CA LEU A 26 -4.48 -2.30 -4.75
C LEU A 26 -4.15 -1.29 -3.63
N PRO A 27 -4.57 -0.01 -3.76
CA PRO A 27 -4.35 0.98 -2.71
C PRO A 27 -4.98 0.56 -1.38
N GLY A 28 -4.19 0.59 -0.30
CA GLY A 28 -4.68 0.43 1.07
C GLY A 28 -4.64 -0.98 1.66
N ILE A 29 -4.17 -2.01 0.94
CA ILE A 29 -4.00 -3.37 1.49
C ILE A 29 -2.56 -3.85 1.29
N SER A 30 -1.93 -4.35 2.36
CA SER A 30 -0.56 -4.87 2.31
C SER A 30 -0.53 -6.35 1.89
N GLY A 31 0.35 -6.72 0.95
CA GLY A 31 0.54 -8.11 0.54
C GLY A 31 1.10 -9.02 1.64
N SER A 32 1.90 -8.49 2.58
CA SER A 32 2.40 -9.25 3.73
C SER A 32 1.28 -9.67 4.68
N PHE A 33 0.23 -8.86 4.80
CA PHE A 33 -0.95 -9.18 5.60
C PHE A 33 -1.75 -10.33 4.99
N ILE A 34 -1.84 -10.40 3.67
CA ILE A 34 -2.44 -11.56 2.98
C ILE A 34 -1.65 -12.83 3.24
N LEU A 35 -0.31 -12.78 3.22
CA LEU A 35 0.51 -13.95 3.56
C LEU A 35 0.32 -14.40 5.02
N LEU A 36 0.08 -13.47 5.94
CA LEU A 36 -0.27 -13.77 7.34
C LEU A 36 -1.62 -14.48 7.44
N ILE A 37 -2.66 -13.98 6.76
CA ILE A 37 -3.98 -14.62 6.73
C ILE A 37 -3.90 -16.01 6.10
N LEU A 38 -3.10 -16.17 5.04
CA LEU A 38 -2.86 -17.46 4.38
C LEU A 38 -1.96 -18.40 5.19
N GLY A 39 -1.44 -17.97 6.34
CA GLY A 39 -0.56 -18.76 7.21
C GLY A 39 0.80 -19.11 6.59
N LYS A 40 1.21 -18.40 5.52
CA LYS A 40 2.48 -18.65 4.80
C LYS A 40 3.55 -17.61 5.07
N TYR A 41 3.25 -16.56 5.83
CA TYR A 41 4.23 -15.54 6.20
C TYR A 41 5.50 -16.15 6.81
N ASP A 42 5.37 -16.97 7.86
CA ASP A 42 6.52 -17.56 8.54
C ASP A 42 7.29 -18.54 7.63
N TYR A 43 6.58 -19.28 6.78
CA TYR A 43 7.19 -20.21 5.82
C TYR A 43 8.05 -19.46 4.80
N ILE A 44 7.52 -18.39 4.22
CA ILE A 44 8.26 -17.57 3.25
C ILE A 44 9.40 -16.81 3.93
N MET A 45 9.21 -16.29 5.14
CA MET A 45 10.28 -15.63 5.89
C MET A 45 11.44 -16.58 6.22
N LYS A 46 11.14 -17.84 6.57
CA LYS A 46 12.16 -18.88 6.71
C LYS A 46 12.86 -19.18 5.38
N ALA A 47 12.11 -19.36 4.30
CA ALA A 47 12.67 -19.58 2.97
C ALA A 47 13.59 -18.45 2.51
N VAL A 48 13.30 -17.19 2.86
CA VAL A 48 14.17 -16.04 2.57
C VAL A 48 15.44 -16.10 3.41
N THR A 49 15.33 -16.43 4.70
CA THR A 49 16.48 -16.55 5.62
C THR A 49 17.42 -17.69 5.21
N ASP A 50 16.84 -18.82 4.83
CA ASP A 50 17.56 -20.04 4.43
C ASP A 50 17.95 -20.03 2.94
N LEU A 51 17.63 -18.95 2.20
CA LEU A 51 17.84 -18.81 0.76
C LEU A 51 17.34 -20.03 -0.03
N ASN A 52 16.14 -20.50 0.29
CA ASN A 52 15.50 -21.62 -0.39
C ASN A 52 15.03 -21.19 -1.80
N ILE A 53 15.95 -21.31 -2.75
CA ILE A 53 15.78 -20.91 -4.15
C ILE A 53 14.51 -21.47 -4.80
N PRO A 54 14.13 -22.75 -4.68
CA PRO A 54 12.93 -23.25 -5.35
C PRO A 54 11.64 -22.60 -4.83
N VAL A 55 11.53 -22.35 -3.52
CA VAL A 55 10.38 -21.64 -2.93
C VAL A 55 10.36 -20.18 -3.38
N LEU A 56 11.49 -19.49 -3.33
CA LEU A 56 11.60 -18.10 -3.76
C LEU A 56 11.31 -17.95 -5.26
N ALA A 57 11.78 -18.89 -6.09
CA ALA A 57 11.50 -18.89 -7.52
C ALA A 57 10.01 -19.09 -7.78
N ALA A 58 9.36 -20.08 -7.15
CA ALA A 58 7.92 -20.31 -7.30
C ALA A 58 7.10 -19.07 -6.89
N MET A 59 7.45 -18.45 -5.77
CA MET A 59 6.87 -17.20 -5.30
C MET A 59 7.08 -16.07 -6.32
N ALA A 60 8.30 -15.88 -6.82
CA ALA A 60 8.63 -14.85 -7.80
C ALA A 60 7.89 -15.04 -9.13
N PHE A 61 7.80 -16.27 -9.64
CA PHE A 61 6.99 -16.59 -10.82
C PHE A 61 5.51 -16.29 -10.57
N GLY A 62 5.01 -16.60 -9.37
CA GLY A 62 3.67 -16.22 -8.92
C GLY A 62 3.45 -14.72 -8.98
N CYS A 63 4.39 -13.94 -8.44
CA CYS A 63 4.34 -12.48 -8.47
C CYS A 63 4.34 -11.94 -9.91
N VAL A 64 5.21 -12.44 -10.79
CA VAL A 64 5.25 -11.99 -12.19
C VAL A 64 3.95 -12.30 -12.90
N ALA A 65 3.43 -13.52 -12.76
CA ALA A 65 2.16 -13.92 -13.35
C ALA A 65 0.99 -13.08 -12.81
N GLY A 66 0.97 -12.83 -11.49
CA GLY A 66 -0.03 -12.02 -10.81
C GLY A 66 -0.04 -10.58 -11.33
N ILE A 67 1.12 -9.93 -11.43
CA ILE A 67 1.23 -8.56 -11.97
C ILE A 67 0.71 -8.49 -13.40
N LEU A 68 1.12 -9.42 -14.27
CA LEU A 68 0.72 -9.41 -15.67
C LEU A 68 -0.78 -9.65 -15.84
N ALA A 69 -1.34 -10.60 -15.08
CA ALA A 69 -2.77 -10.89 -15.09
C ALA A 69 -3.58 -9.71 -14.55
N PHE A 70 -3.16 -9.14 -13.42
CA PHE A 70 -3.86 -8.03 -12.79
C PHE A 70 -3.74 -6.72 -13.58
N SER A 71 -2.58 -6.46 -14.20
CA SER A 71 -2.38 -5.30 -15.07
C SER A 71 -3.34 -5.35 -16.27
N LYS A 72 -3.48 -6.51 -16.92
CA LYS A 72 -4.47 -6.71 -17.99
C LYS A 72 -5.90 -6.55 -17.48
N PHE A 73 -6.20 -7.13 -16.32
CA PHE A 73 -7.52 -7.02 -15.70
C PHE A 73 -7.88 -5.55 -15.40
N LEU A 74 -6.99 -4.79 -14.76
CA LEU A 74 -7.21 -3.37 -14.47
C LEU A 74 -7.31 -2.53 -15.74
N HIS A 75 -6.47 -2.80 -16.74
CA HIS A 75 -6.54 -2.09 -18.02
C HIS A 75 -7.89 -2.32 -18.71
N TRP A 76 -8.36 -3.56 -18.74
CA TRP A 76 -9.69 -3.91 -19.24
C TRP A 76 -10.81 -3.25 -18.42
N LEU A 77 -10.69 -3.27 -17.09
CA LEU A 77 -11.68 -2.69 -16.17
C LEU A 77 -11.82 -1.17 -16.38
N LEU A 78 -10.68 -0.48 -16.47
CA LEU A 78 -10.62 0.96 -16.75
C LEU A 78 -11.15 1.28 -18.16
N GLY A 79 -10.87 0.43 -19.16
CA GLY A 79 -11.40 0.62 -20.52
C GLY A 79 -12.91 0.48 -20.62
N LYS A 80 -13.53 -0.39 -19.79
CA LYS A 80 -14.98 -0.64 -19.83
C LYS A 80 -15.79 0.24 -18.87
N TRP A 81 -15.25 0.57 -17.70
CA TRP A 81 -15.95 1.27 -16.61
C TRP A 81 -15.12 2.40 -15.99
N GLU A 82 -14.39 3.17 -16.81
CA GLU A 82 -13.47 4.24 -16.41
C GLU A 82 -13.96 5.09 -15.23
N LYS A 83 -15.17 5.67 -15.34
CA LYS A 83 -15.73 6.56 -14.31
C LYS A 83 -15.96 5.85 -12.98
N GLN A 84 -16.48 4.62 -12.99
CA GLN A 84 -16.78 3.88 -11.77
C GLN A 84 -15.49 3.40 -11.10
N THR A 85 -14.54 2.89 -11.87
CA THR A 85 -13.23 2.44 -11.37
C THR A 85 -12.43 3.61 -10.78
N MET A 86 -12.47 4.80 -11.39
CA MET A 86 -11.85 6.01 -10.85
C MET A 86 -12.42 6.42 -9.49
N ILE A 87 -13.75 6.40 -9.31
CA ILE A 87 -14.38 6.72 -8.03
C ILE A 87 -14.01 5.70 -6.95
N VAL A 88 -13.95 4.40 -7.31
CA VAL A 88 -13.55 3.34 -6.38
C VAL A 88 -12.09 3.51 -5.94
N LEU A 89 -11.17 3.70 -6.88
CA LEU A 89 -9.75 3.92 -6.57
C LEU A 89 -9.54 5.19 -5.73
N LEU A 90 -10.26 6.26 -6.05
CA LEU A 90 -10.25 7.48 -5.25
C LEU A 90 -10.76 7.21 -3.82
N GLY A 91 -11.83 6.43 -3.67
CA GLY A 91 -12.34 5.99 -2.37
C GLY A 91 -11.31 5.21 -1.56
N PHE A 92 -10.56 4.28 -2.18
CA PHE A 92 -9.46 3.58 -1.52
C PHE A 92 -8.35 4.53 -1.06
N VAL A 93 -7.92 5.47 -1.92
CA VAL A 93 -6.88 6.45 -1.56
C VAL A 93 -7.35 7.34 -0.41
N LEU A 94 -8.55 7.90 -0.49
CA LEU A 94 -9.15 8.71 0.57
C LEU A 94 -9.30 7.92 1.88
N GLY A 95 -9.70 6.65 1.78
CA GLY A 95 -9.79 5.73 2.90
C GLY A 95 -8.43 5.46 3.56
N SER A 96 -7.36 5.33 2.79
CA SER A 96 -6.01 5.19 3.36
C SER A 96 -5.50 6.49 3.98
N LEU A 97 -5.86 7.64 3.39
CA LEU A 97 -5.46 8.97 3.84
C LEU A 97 -6.02 9.30 5.22
N ILE A 98 -7.24 8.86 5.55
CA ILE A 98 -7.86 9.09 6.88
C ILE A 98 -6.99 8.54 8.02
N LYS A 99 -6.31 7.41 7.79
CA LYS A 99 -5.50 6.71 8.80
C LYS A 99 -4.09 7.27 8.91
N VAL A 100 -3.51 7.68 7.77
CA VAL A 100 -2.17 8.30 7.70
C VAL A 100 -2.17 9.73 8.25
N TRP A 101 -3.34 10.33 8.42
CA TRP A 101 -3.43 11.74 8.73
C TRP A 101 -2.90 12.08 10.16
N PRO A 102 -2.04 13.12 10.32
CA PRO A 102 -1.28 13.41 11.55
C PRO A 102 -2.06 13.61 12.86
N TRP A 103 -3.37 13.83 12.83
CA TRP A 103 -4.20 13.97 14.03
C TRP A 103 -5.07 12.75 14.36
N TYR A 104 -4.97 11.68 13.57
CA TYR A 104 -5.82 10.50 13.75
C TYR A 104 -5.47 9.72 15.02
N ASP A 105 -4.17 9.60 15.33
CA ASP A 105 -3.70 8.83 16.48
C ASP A 105 -3.68 9.68 17.76
N ARG A 106 -4.87 9.88 18.33
CA ARG A 106 -5.05 10.58 19.61
C ARG A 106 -4.29 9.90 20.76
N GLU A 107 -4.09 8.59 20.70
CA GLU A 107 -3.32 7.82 21.68
C GLU A 107 -1.82 8.17 21.62
N VAL A 108 -1.24 8.27 20.41
CA VAL A 108 0.17 8.61 20.20
C VAL A 108 0.41 10.09 20.50
N LEU A 109 -0.54 10.98 20.17
CA LEU A 109 -0.51 12.39 20.56
C LEU A 109 -0.59 12.57 22.09
N PHE A 110 -1.46 11.80 22.76
CA PHE A 110 -1.60 11.85 24.22
C PHE A 110 -0.35 11.29 24.94
N GLN A 111 0.19 10.15 24.49
CA GLN A 111 1.46 9.60 24.97
C GLN A 111 2.64 10.54 24.68
N ALA A 112 2.69 11.16 23.51
CA ALA A 112 3.68 12.18 23.19
C ALA A 112 3.56 13.40 24.12
N GLN A 113 2.34 13.83 24.48
CA GLN A 113 2.11 14.92 25.43
C GLN A 113 2.42 14.54 26.89
N LEU A 114 2.21 13.29 27.29
CA LEU A 114 2.60 12.78 28.62
C LEU A 114 4.12 12.66 28.76
N LEU A 115 4.82 12.20 27.70
CA LEU A 115 6.28 12.15 27.66
C LEU A 115 6.91 13.55 27.48
N ARG A 116 6.21 14.48 26.82
CA ARG A 116 6.58 15.91 26.65
C ARG A 116 6.02 16.80 27.76
N GLY A 117 6.22 16.44 29.03
CA GLY A 117 5.95 17.31 30.19
C GLY A 117 6.76 18.62 30.26
N GLY A 118 7.38 19.07 29.15
CA GLY A 118 8.16 20.31 29.05
C GLY A 118 8.31 20.89 27.64
N ALA A 119 7.52 20.50 26.64
CA ALA A 119 7.72 20.91 25.23
C ALA A 119 6.60 21.81 24.66
N ALA A 120 6.15 22.80 25.43
CA ALA A 120 5.22 23.82 24.91
C ALA A 120 5.84 24.69 23.80
N GLU A 121 7.17 24.73 23.69
CA GLU A 121 7.90 25.59 22.75
C GLU A 121 8.09 24.97 21.35
N GLU A 122 8.11 23.64 21.22
CA GLU A 122 8.31 22.97 19.91
C GLU A 122 7.03 22.88 19.05
N LEU A 123 5.84 22.98 19.66
CA LEU A 123 4.56 22.99 18.95
C LEU A 123 4.44 24.19 18.00
N ASN A 124 5.10 25.30 18.29
CA ASN A 124 5.04 26.51 17.46
C ASN A 124 5.82 26.34 16.13
N LEU A 125 6.77 25.40 16.05
CA LEU A 125 7.55 25.15 14.83
C LEU A 125 6.97 24.03 13.95
N GLN A 126 6.18 23.12 14.54
CA GLN A 126 5.63 21.96 13.83
C GLN A 126 4.34 22.27 13.05
N ILE A 127 3.54 23.22 13.56
CA ILE A 127 2.35 23.75 12.87
C ILE A 127 2.71 24.48 11.56
N PRO A 128 3.70 25.40 11.49
CA PRO A 128 4.12 26.01 10.23
C PRO A 128 4.75 25.01 9.26
N GLY A 129 5.49 23.99 9.75
CA GLY A 129 6.01 22.92 8.90
C GLY A 129 4.91 22.10 8.21
N ALA A 130 3.84 21.77 8.93
CA ALA A 130 2.68 21.09 8.37
C ALA A 130 1.94 21.96 7.33
N ILE A 131 1.81 23.26 7.59
CA ILE A 131 1.20 24.21 6.64
C ILE A 131 2.04 24.32 5.36
N ILE A 132 3.37 24.41 5.47
CA ILE A 132 4.27 24.45 4.32
C ILE A 132 4.15 23.18 3.48
N CYS A 133 4.13 22.00 4.10
CA CYS A 133 3.92 20.73 3.39
C CYS A 133 2.56 20.68 2.68
N CYS A 134 1.49 21.17 3.32
CA CYS A 134 0.16 21.29 2.69
C CYS A 134 0.18 22.24 1.48
N VAL A 135 0.77 23.42 1.62
CA VAL A 135 0.88 24.41 0.53
C VAL A 135 1.74 23.87 -0.61
N ALA A 136 2.85 23.20 -0.31
CA ALA A 136 3.69 22.55 -1.31
C ALA A 136 2.95 21.44 -2.06
N GLY A 137 2.17 20.62 -1.34
CA GLY A 137 1.32 19.59 -1.94
C GLY A 137 0.27 20.17 -2.89
N VAL A 138 -0.44 21.21 -2.47
CA VAL A 138 -1.43 21.91 -3.32
C VAL A 138 -0.77 22.55 -4.54
N ALA A 139 0.36 23.22 -4.35
CA ALA A 139 1.11 23.84 -5.44
C ALA A 139 1.57 22.79 -6.48
N MET A 140 2.07 21.64 -6.03
CA MET A 140 2.48 20.54 -6.91
C MET A 140 1.31 20.00 -7.74
N VAL A 141 0.15 19.79 -7.12
CA VAL A 141 -1.06 19.32 -7.83
C VAL A 141 -1.52 20.32 -8.88
N VAL A 142 -1.53 21.61 -8.54
CA VAL A 142 -1.90 22.67 -9.49
C VAL A 142 -0.92 22.76 -10.66
N VAL A 143 0.38 22.63 -10.40
CA VAL A 143 1.41 22.59 -11.46
C VAL A 143 1.19 21.40 -12.40
N LEU A 144 0.90 20.22 -11.84
CA LEU A 144 0.62 19.02 -12.64
C LEU A 144 -0.66 19.19 -13.49
N ASP A 145 -1.73 19.78 -12.95
CA ASP A 145 -2.95 20.05 -13.72
C ASP A 145 -2.71 21.07 -14.86
N ILE A 146 -1.91 22.12 -14.61
CA ILE A 146 -1.55 23.11 -15.63
C ILE A 146 -0.71 22.48 -16.75
N LEU A 147 0.29 21.66 -16.40
CA LEU A 147 1.12 20.95 -17.38
C LEU A 147 0.31 19.91 -18.17
N GLY A 148 -0.57 19.17 -17.51
CA GLY A 148 -1.46 18.19 -18.13
C GLY A 148 -2.45 18.82 -19.12
N ARG A 149 -2.98 20.00 -18.81
CA ARG A 149 -3.87 20.75 -19.73
C ARG A 149 -3.14 21.32 -20.95
N ARG A 150 -1.84 21.64 -20.84
CA ARG A 150 -1.02 22.09 -21.97
C ARG A 150 -0.71 20.95 -22.95
N SER A 151 -0.44 19.75 -22.45
CA SER A 151 -0.11 18.59 -23.30
C SER A 151 -1.30 18.05 -24.11
N ARG A 152 -2.54 18.34 -23.72
CA ARG A 152 -3.76 17.90 -24.42
C ARG A 152 -4.21 18.85 -25.54
N LYS A 153 -3.54 20.01 -25.67
CA LYS A 153 -3.85 21.09 -26.63
C LYS A 153 -2.82 21.24 -27.76
N SER A 154 -1.76 20.43 -27.76
CA SER A 154 -0.81 20.25 -28.87
C SER A 154 -1.00 18.87 -29.47
#